data_AF-A0A1I0ME57-F1
#
_entry.id   AF-A0A1I0ME57-F1
#
_cell.length_a   1.000
_cell.length_b   1.000
_cell.length_c   1.000
_cell.angle_alpha   90.00
_cell.angle_beta   90.00
_cell.angle_gamma   90.00
#
_symmetry.space_group_name_H-M   'P 1'
#
loop_
_entity.id
_entity.type
_entity.pdbx_description
1 polymer ?
#
loop_
_entity_poly.entity_id
_entity_poly.type
_entity_poly.pdbx_seq_one_letter_code
_entity_poly.pdbx_strand_id
1 'polypeptide(L)'
;MKRLILMLMMAIAFSVNSDAQGWLGKLKDKAVDAAKNAVERNVERKADKEADNASDKVLNGKKQGKKGKSSKSDNDSDEEVDDTPNAVGQNQKSDFVRGSVILFEDDFANEQMGEFPSKWDISDGSLEVASVNGKKYAHSNASGGTIFSPLMENMRSYLPDVFTLEWEEFMCKPGDIDQMAWHIYFYQGDDELGNIYKMFRPGSPDVYGNYSFKKGGGASGNVTGDLKWEDMEECVKFGQWNHFAISFNKRAFKYYINGQRVINLPNVAAPSRFEFHVQDGYPYRGVGHVILAKGAVELYQRQTTDLSAVEKAIAETGKFVTNNILFETGKATLKPESMEEIQKVADYMKKNPTARFEVQGHTDNQGSDKINDPLSQQRAEAVVKALEGLGCDGFNLRAVGKGSHEPVADNKTDEGRAKNRRVEFIKK
;
A
#
# COMPACT_ATOMS: atom_id res chain seq x y z
N MET A 1 13.08 -39.58 -49.34
CA MET A 1 12.25 -39.52 -48.10
C MET A 1 12.57 -38.31 -47.21
N LYS A 2 13.72 -38.20 -46.52
CA LYS A 2 13.95 -37.13 -45.51
C LYS A 2 13.75 -35.65 -45.96
N ARG A 3 13.82 -35.33 -47.27
CA ARG A 3 13.53 -33.96 -47.78
C ARG A 3 12.04 -33.67 -48.07
N LEU A 4 11.16 -34.67 -48.17
CA LEU A 4 9.71 -34.44 -48.39
C LEU A 4 8.98 -34.00 -47.11
N ILE A 5 9.39 -34.55 -45.95
CA ILE A 5 8.74 -34.30 -44.66
C ILE A 5 8.85 -32.82 -44.25
N LEU A 6 9.99 -32.18 -44.56
CA LEU A 6 10.21 -30.77 -44.23
C LEU A 6 9.30 -29.81 -45.02
N MET A 7 9.06 -30.11 -46.31
CA MET A 7 8.11 -29.33 -47.12
C MET A 7 6.65 -29.54 -46.66
N LEU A 8 6.30 -30.73 -46.19
CA LEU A 8 4.95 -30.99 -45.67
C LEU A 8 4.67 -30.23 -44.36
N MET A 9 5.68 -30.05 -43.50
CA MET A 9 5.56 -29.20 -42.31
C MET A 9 5.44 -27.71 -42.68
N MET A 10 6.18 -27.24 -43.69
CA MET A 10 6.09 -25.86 -44.17
C MET A 10 4.73 -25.53 -44.82
N ALA A 11 4.06 -26.52 -45.42
CA ALA A 11 2.73 -26.36 -46.03
C ALA A 11 1.58 -26.22 -45.01
N ILE A 12 1.77 -26.66 -43.75
CA ILE A 12 0.76 -26.55 -42.69
C ILE A 12 0.75 -25.14 -42.05
N ALA A 13 1.81 -24.35 -42.25
CA ALA A 13 1.94 -23.00 -41.70
C ALA A 13 1.03 -21.93 -42.35
N PHE A 14 0.28 -22.26 -43.41
CA PHE A 14 -0.50 -21.29 -44.20
C PHE A 14 -1.94 -21.74 -44.52
N SER A 15 -2.63 -22.43 -43.60
CA SER A 15 -4.08 -22.70 -43.74
C SER A 15 -4.84 -22.99 -42.43
N VAL A 16 -4.74 -22.12 -41.43
CA VAL A 16 -5.67 -22.10 -40.26
C VAL A 16 -6.06 -20.67 -39.90
N ASN A 17 -7.32 -20.31 -40.15
CA ASN A 17 -7.90 -19.02 -39.78
C ASN A 17 -8.50 -19.03 -38.36
N SER A 18 -8.57 -17.85 -37.75
CA SER A 18 -9.39 -17.41 -36.61
C SER A 18 -9.31 -18.15 -35.26
N ASP A 19 -9.41 -19.47 -35.17
CA ASP A 19 -9.74 -20.13 -33.88
C ASP A 19 -8.54 -20.53 -33.00
N ALA A 20 -7.32 -20.58 -33.54
CA ALA A 20 -6.12 -20.99 -32.79
C ALA A 20 -5.78 -20.02 -31.62
N GLN A 21 -6.11 -18.75 -31.77
CA GLN A 21 -5.70 -17.68 -30.86
C GLN A 21 -6.45 -17.75 -29.51
N GLY A 22 -7.71 -18.20 -29.51
CA GLY A 22 -8.54 -18.36 -28.30
C GLY A 22 -8.20 -19.59 -27.44
N TRP A 23 -7.58 -20.62 -28.01
CA TRP A 23 -7.02 -21.76 -27.26
C TRP A 23 -5.74 -21.33 -26.55
N LEU A 24 -4.78 -20.76 -27.29
CA LEU A 24 -3.47 -20.39 -26.74
C LEU A 24 -3.58 -19.38 -25.58
N GLY A 25 -4.53 -18.44 -25.65
CA GLY A 25 -4.89 -17.58 -24.50
C GLY A 25 -5.29 -18.41 -23.28
N LYS A 26 -6.38 -19.18 -23.36
CA LYS A 26 -6.91 -19.99 -22.24
C LYS A 26 -5.90 -20.99 -21.64
N LEU A 27 -4.89 -21.41 -22.40
CA LEU A 27 -3.83 -22.30 -21.94
C LEU A 27 -2.69 -21.52 -21.25
N LYS A 28 -2.36 -20.32 -21.74
CA LYS A 28 -1.50 -19.35 -21.04
C LYS A 28 -2.13 -18.93 -19.71
N ASP A 29 -3.41 -18.59 -19.71
CA ASP A 29 -4.15 -18.15 -18.52
C ASP A 29 -4.13 -19.24 -17.44
N LYS A 30 -4.47 -20.49 -17.81
CA LYS A 30 -4.36 -21.64 -16.90
C LYS A 30 -2.94 -21.91 -16.39
N ALA A 31 -1.90 -21.61 -17.18
CA ALA A 31 -0.51 -21.74 -16.74
C ALA A 31 -0.13 -20.63 -15.73
N VAL A 32 -0.62 -19.40 -15.94
CA VAL A 32 -0.47 -18.28 -15.00
C VAL A 32 -1.22 -18.57 -13.70
N ASP A 33 -2.46 -19.06 -13.76
CA ASP A 33 -3.22 -19.47 -12.58
C ASP A 33 -2.52 -20.60 -11.83
N ALA A 34 -2.05 -21.63 -12.53
CA ALA A 34 -1.32 -22.75 -11.91
C ALA A 34 -0.01 -22.28 -11.24
N ALA A 35 0.70 -21.33 -11.85
CA ALA A 35 1.90 -20.72 -11.28
C ALA A 35 1.56 -19.86 -10.05
N LYS A 36 0.53 -19.01 -10.12
CA LYS A 36 0.05 -18.17 -9.01
C LYS A 36 -0.34 -19.03 -7.80
N ASN A 37 -1.18 -20.04 -8.01
CA ASN A 37 -1.55 -21.03 -6.99
C ASN A 37 -0.34 -21.83 -6.46
N ALA A 38 0.77 -21.95 -7.21
CA ALA A 38 2.00 -22.60 -6.73
C ALA A 38 2.91 -21.63 -5.95
N VAL A 39 2.89 -20.33 -6.25
CA VAL A 39 3.57 -19.29 -5.46
C VAL A 39 2.86 -19.10 -4.12
N GLU A 40 1.53 -18.95 -4.13
CA GLU A 40 0.70 -18.79 -2.92
C GLU A 40 0.96 -19.93 -1.92
N ARG A 41 0.87 -21.20 -2.35
CA ARG A 41 1.19 -22.38 -1.51
C ARG A 41 2.65 -22.43 -1.00
N ASN A 42 3.59 -21.78 -1.67
CA ASN A 42 4.98 -21.69 -1.19
C ASN A 42 5.20 -20.53 -0.20
N VAL A 43 4.36 -19.49 -0.25
CA VAL A 43 4.32 -18.41 0.76
C VAL A 43 3.62 -18.90 2.03
N GLU A 44 2.46 -19.56 1.90
CA GLU A 44 1.73 -20.19 3.01
C GLU A 44 2.64 -21.12 3.83
N ARG A 45 3.37 -22.04 3.15
CA ARG A 45 4.29 -22.99 3.79
C ARG A 45 5.56 -22.37 4.40
N LYS A 46 5.76 -21.05 4.25
CA LYS A 46 6.74 -20.28 5.03
C LYS A 46 6.07 -19.61 6.23
N ALA A 47 4.92 -18.97 6.03
CA ALA A 47 4.17 -18.30 7.10
C ALA A 47 3.80 -19.25 8.26
N ASP A 48 3.32 -20.46 7.96
CA ASP A 48 3.01 -21.50 8.96
C ASP A 48 4.20 -21.76 9.91
N LYS A 49 5.42 -21.82 9.34
CA LYS A 49 6.65 -22.11 10.11
C LYS A 49 7.11 -20.96 11.02
N GLU A 50 6.68 -19.74 10.76
CA GLU A 50 7.00 -18.59 11.60
C GLU A 50 5.93 -18.37 12.67
N ALA A 51 4.66 -18.68 12.36
CA ALA A 51 3.55 -18.68 13.31
C ALA A 51 3.77 -19.67 14.48
N ASP A 52 4.17 -20.91 14.18
CA ASP A 52 4.48 -21.94 15.19
C ASP A 52 5.63 -21.54 16.13
N ASN A 53 6.58 -20.71 15.68
CA ASN A 53 7.70 -20.24 16.50
C ASN A 53 7.37 -19.00 17.35
N ALA A 54 6.28 -18.28 17.03
CA ALA A 54 5.86 -17.09 17.75
C ALA A 54 4.95 -17.43 18.95
N SER A 55 4.07 -18.42 18.80
CA SER A 55 3.06 -18.80 19.79
C SER A 55 3.67 -19.31 21.11
N ASP A 56 4.70 -20.15 21.04
CA ASP A 56 5.37 -20.74 22.22
C ASP A 56 6.02 -19.70 23.16
N LYS A 57 6.43 -18.53 22.64
CA LYS A 57 7.05 -17.47 23.46
C LYS A 57 6.06 -16.64 24.27
N VAL A 58 4.80 -16.53 23.83
CA VAL A 58 3.81 -15.62 24.45
C VAL A 58 3.23 -16.22 25.75
N LEU A 59 3.21 -17.54 25.89
CA LEU A 59 2.49 -18.23 26.96
C LEU A 59 3.18 -18.23 28.34
N ASN A 60 4.49 -17.95 28.43
CA ASN A 60 5.28 -18.12 29.65
C ASN A 60 5.70 -16.82 30.39
N GLY A 61 5.24 -15.65 29.95
CA GLY A 61 5.77 -14.34 30.38
C GLY A 61 4.94 -13.52 31.36
N LYS A 62 4.53 -14.02 32.55
CA LYS A 62 3.71 -13.21 33.50
C LYS A 62 3.88 -13.54 35.00
N LYS A 63 4.59 -12.68 35.76
CA LYS A 63 4.32 -12.36 37.19
C LYS A 63 5.24 -11.27 37.80
N GLN A 64 4.71 -10.59 38.83
CA GLN A 64 5.38 -9.61 39.73
C GLN A 64 5.85 -8.29 39.07
N GLY A 65 5.98 -7.16 39.78
CA GLY A 65 5.66 -6.82 41.18
C GLY A 65 5.88 -5.32 41.46
N LYS A 66 5.22 -4.71 42.47
CA LYS A 66 5.21 -3.24 42.69
C LYS A 66 5.81 -2.85 44.07
N LYS A 67 6.30 -1.59 44.19
CA LYS A 67 6.97 -0.90 45.34
C LYS A 67 8.53 -1.02 45.36
N GLY A 68 9.32 -0.01 45.76
CA GLY A 68 9.05 1.43 45.95
C GLY A 68 9.93 2.19 46.98
N LYS A 69 10.17 3.49 46.73
CA LYS A 69 10.65 4.61 47.62
C LYS A 69 12.16 4.86 47.90
N SER A 70 12.55 6.15 47.75
CA SER A 70 13.53 6.97 48.52
C SER A 70 15.03 6.64 48.46
N SER A 71 16.02 7.56 48.53
CA SER A 71 16.19 9.05 48.42
C SER A 71 17.71 9.37 48.59
N LYS A 72 18.32 10.58 48.53
CA LYS A 72 17.95 12.02 48.51
C LYS A 72 19.09 12.83 47.80
N SER A 73 19.28 14.12 48.12
CA SER A 73 20.33 15.08 47.67
C SER A 73 20.01 15.77 46.33
N ASP A 74 19.44 16.98 46.26
CA ASP A 74 19.77 18.30 46.87
C ASP A 74 20.77 19.10 46.03
N ASN A 75 20.29 20.16 45.37
CA ASN A 75 20.83 21.51 45.54
C ASN A 75 19.76 22.56 45.16
N ASP A 76 20.01 23.82 45.52
CA ASP A 76 18.98 24.83 45.74
C ASP A 76 19.19 26.10 44.88
N SER A 77 18.09 26.65 44.33
CA SER A 77 18.04 27.95 43.65
C SER A 77 16.58 28.35 43.34
N ASP A 78 16.10 29.46 43.90
CA ASP A 78 14.79 30.02 43.60
C ASP A 78 14.70 30.52 42.14
N GLU A 79 13.82 29.90 41.33
CA GLU A 79 13.26 30.47 40.11
C GLU A 79 11.73 30.41 40.17
N GLU A 80 11.05 31.32 39.48
CA GLU A 80 9.59 31.44 39.54
C GLU A 80 8.91 30.19 38.97
N VAL A 81 8.01 29.57 39.75
CA VAL A 81 7.27 28.37 39.29
C VAL A 81 6.19 28.78 38.30
N ASP A 82 6.55 28.77 37.01
CA ASP A 82 5.59 28.69 35.92
C ASP A 82 4.86 27.33 35.99
N ASP A 83 3.69 27.33 36.64
CA ASP A 83 2.83 26.15 36.82
C ASP A 83 2.08 25.77 35.52
N THR A 84 2.49 26.30 34.36
CA THR A 84 2.04 25.87 33.03
C THR A 84 2.49 24.43 32.77
N PRO A 85 1.56 23.47 32.55
CA PRO A 85 1.93 22.09 32.27
C PRO A 85 2.75 21.99 30.97
N ASN A 86 3.98 21.49 31.07
CA ASN A 86 4.89 21.29 29.93
C ASN A 86 4.20 20.53 28.78
N ALA A 87 3.83 21.27 27.72
CA ALA A 87 2.99 20.78 26.65
C ALA A 87 3.78 19.90 25.66
N VAL A 88 3.90 18.61 25.98
CA VAL A 88 4.54 17.61 25.10
C VAL A 88 3.68 17.40 23.84
N GLY A 89 4.00 18.14 22.78
CA GLY A 89 3.32 18.06 21.48
C GLY A 89 3.47 16.69 20.82
N GLN A 90 2.36 15.96 20.65
CA GLN A 90 2.37 14.64 20.01
C GLN A 90 2.18 14.76 18.49
N ASN A 91 3.30 14.78 17.77
CA ASN A 91 3.29 14.75 16.31
C ASN A 91 3.27 13.30 15.77
N GLN A 92 2.16 12.89 15.16
CA GLN A 92 2.11 11.63 14.39
C GLN A 92 2.99 11.75 13.14
N LYS A 93 4.24 11.26 13.22
CA LYS A 93 5.19 11.26 12.10
C LYS A 93 4.92 10.16 11.05
N SER A 94 4.12 9.13 11.30
CA SER A 94 3.86 8.05 10.34
C SER A 94 2.37 7.73 10.19
N ASP A 95 1.88 7.75 8.95
CA ASP A 95 0.49 7.44 8.54
C ASP A 95 0.38 6.97 7.07
N PHE A 96 1.46 6.47 6.47
CA PHE A 96 1.46 6.03 5.08
C PHE A 96 0.85 4.63 4.91
N VAL A 97 -0.06 4.48 3.93
CA VAL A 97 -0.57 3.18 3.45
C VAL A 97 -0.65 3.22 1.93
N ARG A 98 -0.04 2.23 1.28
CA ARG A 98 -0.01 2.04 -0.19
C ARG A 98 -1.41 1.80 -0.77
N GLY A 99 -1.65 2.27 -1.99
CA GLY A 99 -2.85 1.95 -2.77
C GLY A 99 -2.98 0.45 -3.05
N SER A 100 -4.21 -0.06 -3.09
CA SER A 100 -4.48 -1.51 -3.19
C SER A 100 -4.40 -2.09 -4.60
N VAL A 101 -4.26 -1.25 -5.63
CA VAL A 101 -4.16 -1.68 -7.05
C VAL A 101 -2.89 -1.11 -7.65
N ILE A 102 -1.89 -1.96 -7.87
CA ILE A 102 -0.63 -1.58 -8.54
C ILE A 102 -0.93 -1.21 -10.00
N LEU A 103 -0.43 -0.06 -10.44
CA LEU A 103 -0.50 0.45 -11.82
C LEU A 103 0.82 0.27 -12.57
N PHE A 104 1.94 0.39 -11.85
CA PHE A 104 3.29 0.15 -12.35
C PHE A 104 4.16 -0.37 -11.20
N GLU A 105 5.03 -1.33 -11.48
CA GLU A 105 6.09 -1.76 -10.56
C GLU A 105 7.35 -2.15 -11.34
N ASP A 106 8.50 -1.67 -10.86
CA ASP A 106 9.79 -2.10 -11.37
C ASP A 106 10.85 -2.21 -10.27
N ASP A 107 11.34 -3.43 -10.03
CA ASP A 107 12.42 -3.75 -9.10
C ASP A 107 13.80 -3.79 -9.77
N PHE A 108 13.85 -3.62 -11.09
CA PHE A 108 15.02 -3.75 -11.97
C PHE A 108 15.73 -5.12 -11.91
N ALA A 109 15.23 -6.11 -11.16
CA ALA A 109 15.98 -7.34 -10.84
C ALA A 109 16.33 -8.15 -12.09
N ASN A 110 15.44 -8.15 -13.08
CA ASN A 110 15.56 -8.89 -14.33
C ASN A 110 16.25 -8.11 -15.47
N GLU A 111 16.52 -6.82 -15.28
CA GLU A 111 17.12 -5.95 -16.32
C GLU A 111 18.61 -6.25 -16.57
N GLN A 112 19.12 -5.95 -17.77
CA GLN A 112 20.53 -6.17 -18.10
C GLN A 112 21.40 -5.00 -17.62
N MET A 113 22.49 -5.28 -16.89
CA MET A 113 23.45 -4.28 -16.42
C MET A 113 24.04 -3.47 -17.59
N GLY A 114 24.05 -2.14 -17.47
CA GLY A 114 24.57 -1.22 -18.48
C GLY A 114 23.65 -0.98 -19.69
N GLU A 115 22.50 -1.65 -19.77
CA GLU A 115 21.47 -1.38 -20.79
C GLU A 115 20.40 -0.42 -20.26
N PHE A 116 19.58 0.10 -21.18
CA PHE A 116 18.38 0.87 -20.85
C PHE A 116 17.31 -0.01 -20.16
N PRO A 117 16.75 0.40 -19.00
CA PRO A 117 15.75 -0.40 -18.29
C PRO A 117 14.40 -0.43 -19.05
N SER A 118 13.91 -1.64 -19.35
CA SER A 118 12.89 -1.89 -20.38
C SER A 118 11.50 -1.26 -20.17
N LYS A 119 11.18 -0.78 -18.97
CA LYS A 119 9.86 -0.23 -18.59
C LYS A 119 9.79 1.30 -18.50
N TRP A 120 10.80 2.01 -19.00
CA TRP A 120 10.94 3.46 -18.80
C TRP A 120 10.93 4.21 -20.13
N ASP A 121 10.76 5.53 -20.06
CA ASP A 121 10.90 6.46 -21.17
C ASP A 121 11.73 7.67 -20.74
N ILE A 122 12.48 8.27 -21.68
CA ILE A 122 13.42 9.38 -21.42
C ILE A 122 12.91 10.66 -22.08
N SER A 123 12.73 11.71 -21.26
CA SER A 123 12.41 13.06 -21.73
C SER A 123 13.68 13.88 -22.05
N ASP A 124 14.77 13.65 -21.32
CA ASP A 124 16.12 14.19 -21.60
C ASP A 124 17.23 13.33 -20.95
N GLY A 125 18.45 13.38 -21.45
CA GLY A 125 19.62 12.67 -20.90
C GLY A 125 19.79 11.22 -21.39
N SER A 126 20.30 10.34 -20.52
CA SER A 126 20.61 8.94 -20.86
C SER A 126 20.65 8.05 -19.60
N LEU A 127 19.91 6.94 -19.65
CA LEU A 127 19.58 6.08 -18.51
C LEU A 127 20.12 4.64 -18.72
N GLU A 128 20.76 4.07 -17.70
CA GLU A 128 21.25 2.69 -17.69
C GLU A 128 20.87 1.95 -16.40
N VAL A 129 21.00 0.63 -16.41
CA VAL A 129 20.82 -0.23 -15.23
C VAL A 129 22.16 -0.39 -14.51
N ALA A 130 22.31 0.28 -13.36
CA ALA A 130 23.46 0.11 -12.46
C ALA A 130 23.08 -0.74 -11.23
N SER A 131 24.05 -0.99 -10.34
CA SER A 131 23.83 -1.79 -9.12
C SER A 131 24.69 -1.31 -7.95
N VAL A 132 24.08 -1.23 -6.76
CA VAL A 132 24.75 -0.93 -5.49
C VAL A 132 24.36 -1.97 -4.46
N ASN A 133 25.36 -2.57 -3.80
CA ASN A 133 25.19 -3.67 -2.84
C ASN A 133 24.36 -4.86 -3.39
N GLY A 134 24.39 -5.08 -4.70
CA GLY A 134 23.66 -6.15 -5.38
C GLY A 134 22.21 -5.83 -5.76
N LYS A 135 21.65 -4.69 -5.33
CA LYS A 135 20.35 -4.19 -5.81
C LYS A 135 20.54 -3.33 -7.06
N LYS A 136 19.79 -3.65 -8.12
CA LYS A 136 19.77 -2.91 -9.38
C LYS A 136 18.87 -1.66 -9.28
N TYR A 137 19.17 -0.65 -10.10
CA TYR A 137 18.45 0.61 -10.15
C TYR A 137 18.64 1.33 -11.48
N ALA A 138 17.70 2.21 -11.84
CA ALA A 138 17.83 3.12 -12.98
C ALA A 138 18.77 4.27 -12.63
N HIS A 139 19.89 4.36 -13.34
CA HIS A 139 21.01 5.28 -13.14
C HIS A 139 21.12 6.24 -14.33
N SER A 140 21.25 7.54 -14.08
CA SER A 140 21.67 8.49 -15.12
C SER A 140 23.15 8.24 -15.43
N ASN A 141 23.53 8.03 -16.68
CA ASN A 141 24.95 8.05 -17.10
C ASN A 141 25.33 9.36 -17.81
N ALA A 142 24.35 10.21 -18.14
CA ALA A 142 24.56 11.51 -18.75
C ALA A 142 25.15 12.54 -17.76
N SER A 143 26.13 13.32 -18.21
CA SER A 143 26.80 14.35 -17.41
C SER A 143 25.97 15.61 -17.14
N GLY A 144 24.93 15.85 -17.95
CA GLY A 144 23.93 16.89 -17.72
C GLY A 144 22.71 16.42 -16.91
N GLY A 145 22.70 15.16 -16.48
CA GLY A 145 21.56 14.52 -15.85
C GLY A 145 20.60 13.86 -16.83
N THR A 146 19.55 13.26 -16.28
CA THR A 146 18.51 12.53 -17.02
C THR A 146 17.14 12.78 -16.42
N ILE A 147 16.16 13.07 -17.29
CA ILE A 147 14.74 13.23 -16.98
C ILE A 147 13.99 12.05 -17.57
N PHE A 148 13.28 11.28 -16.75
CA PHE A 148 12.67 10.01 -17.15
C PHE A 148 11.38 9.71 -16.37
N SER A 149 10.52 8.86 -16.95
CA SER A 149 9.25 8.45 -16.35
C SER A 149 8.87 7.01 -16.71
N PRO A 150 7.94 6.37 -15.99
CA PRO A 150 7.43 5.05 -16.34
C PRO A 150 6.81 5.05 -17.74
N LEU A 151 7.10 4.03 -18.55
CA LEU A 151 6.50 3.85 -19.88
C LEU A 151 5.04 3.36 -19.73
N MET A 152 4.10 4.28 -19.91
CA MET A 152 2.66 4.07 -19.70
C MET A 152 1.87 4.29 -21.00
N GLU A 153 0.71 3.63 -21.14
CA GLU A 153 -0.17 3.74 -22.33
C GLU A 153 -0.55 5.19 -22.69
N ASN A 154 -0.60 6.08 -21.69
CA ASN A 154 -0.81 7.52 -21.87
C ASN A 154 0.21 8.31 -21.05
N MET A 155 1.40 8.52 -21.62
CA MET A 155 2.51 9.30 -21.03
C MET A 155 2.11 10.70 -20.53
N ARG A 156 1.04 11.31 -21.07
CA ARG A 156 0.54 12.63 -20.64
C ARG A 156 -0.45 12.57 -19.47
N SER A 157 -1.05 11.42 -19.20
CA SER A 157 -2.04 11.24 -18.14
C SER A 157 -2.22 9.77 -17.72
N TYR A 158 -1.44 9.33 -16.73
CA TYR A 158 -1.50 8.00 -16.12
C TYR A 158 -1.70 8.00 -14.59
N LEU A 159 -1.57 9.14 -13.92
CA LEU A 159 -1.92 9.29 -12.50
C LEU A 159 -3.45 9.41 -12.32
N PRO A 160 -4.08 8.60 -11.45
CA PRO A 160 -5.48 8.77 -11.06
C PRO A 160 -5.64 9.82 -9.94
N ASP A 161 -6.87 10.30 -9.70
CA ASP A 161 -7.19 11.27 -8.63
C ASP A 161 -6.66 10.91 -7.22
N VAL A 162 -6.43 9.62 -6.94
CA VAL A 162 -5.93 9.12 -5.65
C VAL A 162 -4.90 8.03 -5.91
N PHE A 163 -3.66 8.27 -5.50
CA PHE A 163 -2.53 7.36 -5.73
C PHE A 163 -1.50 7.38 -4.59
N THR A 164 -0.71 6.31 -4.50
CA THR A 164 0.59 6.33 -3.85
C THR A 164 1.70 6.05 -4.87
N LEU A 165 2.82 6.76 -4.73
CA LEU A 165 4.04 6.54 -5.50
C LEU A 165 5.17 6.29 -4.50
N GLU A 166 5.89 5.18 -4.66
CA GLU A 166 7.00 4.77 -3.82
C GLU A 166 8.23 4.46 -4.69
N TRP A 167 9.42 4.73 -4.15
CA TRP A 167 10.70 4.39 -4.76
C TRP A 167 11.79 4.30 -3.69
N GLU A 168 12.95 3.78 -4.05
CA GLU A 168 14.15 3.83 -3.21
C GLU A 168 15.27 4.64 -3.87
N GLU A 169 16.06 5.33 -3.05
CA GLU A 169 17.34 5.94 -3.46
C GLU A 169 18.45 5.42 -2.54
N PHE A 170 19.64 5.16 -3.08
CA PHE A 170 20.79 4.80 -2.24
C PHE A 170 21.48 6.07 -1.75
N MET A 171 21.41 6.30 -0.44
CA MET A 171 22.15 7.38 0.19
C MET A 171 23.55 6.87 0.48
N CYS A 172 24.54 7.38 -0.25
CA CYS A 172 25.96 7.07 -0.05
C CYS A 172 26.45 7.51 1.35
N LYS A 173 27.66 7.10 1.72
CA LYS A 173 28.28 7.50 2.99
C LYS A 173 28.91 8.89 2.90
N PRO A 174 29.07 9.58 4.04
CA PRO A 174 29.91 10.77 4.11
C PRO A 174 31.28 10.57 3.45
N GLY A 175 31.62 11.44 2.51
CA GLY A 175 32.86 11.40 1.71
C GLY A 175 32.86 10.51 0.45
N ASP A 176 31.78 9.76 0.13
CA ASP A 176 31.74 8.91 -1.07
C ASP A 176 31.70 9.72 -2.39
N ILE A 177 31.05 10.89 -2.38
CA ILE A 177 30.95 11.90 -3.47
C ILE A 177 30.75 13.30 -2.85
N ASP A 178 30.98 14.38 -3.61
CA ASP A 178 30.88 15.76 -3.09
C ASP A 178 29.45 16.19 -2.74
N GLN A 179 28.50 15.87 -3.62
CA GLN A 179 27.07 16.14 -3.44
C GLN A 179 26.21 15.22 -4.33
N MET A 180 24.93 15.09 -4.00
CA MET A 180 23.95 14.28 -4.73
C MET A 180 22.60 14.99 -4.79
N ALA A 181 22.05 15.15 -5.99
CA ALA A 181 20.84 15.94 -6.21
C ALA A 181 19.78 15.20 -7.04
N TRP A 182 18.52 15.34 -6.61
CA TRP A 182 17.35 14.79 -7.27
C TRP A 182 16.22 15.81 -7.29
N HIS A 183 15.41 15.74 -8.33
CA HIS A 183 14.09 16.33 -8.34
C HIS A 183 13.05 15.27 -8.72
N ILE A 184 11.84 15.42 -8.22
CA ILE A 184 10.65 14.80 -8.81
C ILE A 184 9.67 15.92 -9.16
N TYR A 185 9.26 15.95 -10.42
CA TYR A 185 8.32 16.93 -10.99
C TYR A 185 6.96 16.28 -11.22
N PHE A 186 5.91 17.09 -11.13
CA PHE A 186 4.51 16.71 -11.31
C PHE A 186 3.86 17.64 -12.31
N TYR A 187 3.18 17.09 -13.31
CA TYR A 187 2.59 17.86 -14.41
C TYR A 187 1.11 17.56 -14.62
N GLN A 188 0.41 18.49 -15.26
CA GLN A 188 -0.89 18.28 -15.88
C GLN A 188 -0.75 18.53 -17.39
N GLY A 189 -0.63 17.45 -18.16
CA GLY A 189 -0.13 17.53 -19.53
C GLY A 189 1.31 18.07 -19.56
N ASP A 190 1.50 19.23 -20.18
CA ASP A 190 2.80 19.94 -20.26
C ASP A 190 3.00 20.96 -19.14
N ASP A 191 1.95 21.33 -18.40
CA ASP A 191 2.00 22.32 -17.32
C ASP A 191 2.64 21.73 -16.05
N GLU A 192 3.79 22.24 -15.62
CA GLU A 192 4.36 21.87 -14.31
C GLU A 192 3.39 22.33 -13.20
N LEU A 193 2.89 21.40 -12.39
CA LEU A 193 2.08 21.68 -11.22
C LEU A 193 2.90 21.75 -9.94
N GLY A 194 4.05 21.09 -9.88
CA GLY A 194 4.97 21.27 -8.77
C GLY A 194 6.13 20.30 -8.76
N ASN A 195 7.03 20.50 -7.80
CA ASN A 195 8.24 19.72 -7.63
C ASN A 195 8.63 19.53 -6.16
N ILE A 196 9.45 18.52 -5.92
CA ILE A 196 10.30 18.39 -4.73
C ILE A 196 11.74 18.31 -5.21
N TYR A 197 12.59 19.18 -4.68
CA TYR A 197 14.04 19.15 -4.81
C TYR A 197 14.68 18.61 -3.53
N LYS A 198 15.71 17.78 -3.68
CA LYS A 198 16.61 17.33 -2.62
C LYS A 198 18.06 17.49 -3.06
N MET A 199 18.89 18.03 -2.18
CA MET A 199 20.35 17.95 -2.23
C MET A 199 20.86 17.30 -0.95
N PHE A 200 21.74 16.32 -1.09
CA PHE A 200 22.54 15.77 0.00
C PHE A 200 24.01 16.11 -0.25
N ARG A 201 24.71 16.59 0.79
CA ARG A 201 26.17 16.76 0.78
C ARG A 201 26.83 15.72 1.69
N PRO A 202 27.57 14.74 1.17
CA PRO A 202 28.31 13.81 2.02
C PRO A 202 29.49 14.43 2.80
N GLY A 203 29.88 15.68 2.58
CA GLY A 203 31.01 16.32 3.29
C GLY A 203 30.67 16.87 4.70
N SER A 204 29.44 17.36 4.88
CA SER A 204 28.87 17.90 6.12
C SER A 204 27.42 17.42 6.18
N PRO A 205 26.85 17.04 7.34
CA PRO A 205 25.49 16.48 7.41
C PRO A 205 24.42 17.55 7.16
N ASP A 206 24.27 17.93 5.89
CA ASP A 206 23.24 18.80 5.33
C ASP A 206 22.53 17.99 4.22
N VAL A 207 21.38 17.41 4.53
CA VAL A 207 20.34 17.18 3.50
C VAL A 207 19.45 18.40 3.55
N TYR A 208 19.33 19.10 2.44
CA TYR A 208 18.46 20.26 2.31
C TYR A 208 17.73 20.23 0.98
N GLY A 209 16.60 20.90 0.90
CA GLY A 209 15.79 20.93 -0.30
C GLY A 209 14.64 21.90 -0.16
N ASN A 210 13.73 21.86 -1.12
CA ASN A 210 12.50 22.64 -1.08
C ASN A 210 11.43 21.94 -1.90
N TYR A 211 10.17 22.33 -1.67
CA TYR A 211 9.05 21.94 -2.51
C TYR A 211 8.29 23.17 -2.99
N SER A 212 7.60 23.02 -4.11
CA SER A 212 6.80 24.09 -4.73
C SER A 212 5.65 23.47 -5.50
N PHE A 213 4.40 23.75 -5.11
CA PHE A 213 3.20 23.19 -5.75
C PHE A 213 2.13 24.25 -5.99
N LYS A 214 1.62 24.37 -7.22
CA LYS A 214 0.45 25.22 -7.57
C LYS A 214 -0.75 24.85 -6.67
N LYS A 215 -1.45 25.85 -6.14
CA LYS A 215 -2.61 25.62 -5.24
C LYS A 215 -3.78 24.97 -5.96
N GLY A 216 -4.49 24.09 -5.25
CA GLY A 216 -5.70 23.45 -5.77
C GLY A 216 -6.89 24.41 -5.83
N GLY A 217 -7.84 24.14 -6.75
CA GLY A 217 -9.08 24.91 -6.86
C GLY A 217 -8.97 26.26 -7.58
N GLY A 218 -7.96 26.46 -8.42
CA GLY A 218 -7.80 27.68 -9.23
C GLY A 218 -7.26 28.90 -8.47
N ALA A 219 -6.83 28.74 -7.22
CA ALA A 219 -6.17 29.79 -6.46
C ALA A 219 -4.77 30.08 -7.02
N SER A 220 -4.35 31.36 -7.00
CA SER A 220 -3.08 31.79 -7.57
C SER A 220 -1.87 31.53 -6.67
N GLY A 221 -0.73 31.31 -7.33
CA GLY A 221 0.55 31.05 -6.69
C GLY A 221 0.68 29.65 -6.08
N ASN A 222 1.87 29.37 -5.55
CA ASN A 222 2.23 28.05 -5.04
C ASN A 222 2.11 27.98 -3.52
N VAL A 223 2.07 26.75 -3.00
CA VAL A 223 2.47 26.40 -1.64
C VAL A 223 3.92 25.95 -1.73
N THR A 224 4.79 26.60 -0.96
CA THR A 224 6.23 26.35 -0.96
C THR A 224 6.73 26.13 0.47
N GLY A 225 7.85 25.45 0.61
CA GLY A 225 8.56 25.34 1.88
C GLY A 225 9.88 24.61 1.72
N ASP A 226 10.74 24.75 2.71
CA ASP A 226 12.05 24.10 2.75
C ASP A 226 11.91 22.67 3.30
N LEU A 227 12.84 21.81 2.90
CA LEU A 227 13.17 20.57 3.58
C LEU A 227 14.52 20.80 4.25
N LYS A 228 14.57 20.81 5.59
CA LYS A 228 15.81 21.09 6.34
C LYS A 228 16.42 19.82 6.92
N TRP A 229 17.69 19.88 7.30
CA TRP A 229 18.39 18.71 7.83
C TRP A 229 17.76 18.25 9.14
N GLU A 230 17.39 19.19 10.01
CA GLU A 230 16.76 18.95 11.31
C GLU A 230 15.38 18.24 11.19
N ASP A 231 14.69 18.41 10.06
CA ASP A 231 13.44 17.69 9.74
C ASP A 231 13.69 16.27 9.18
N MET A 232 14.93 15.98 8.74
CA MET A 232 15.29 14.78 7.97
C MET A 232 16.33 13.86 8.65
N GLU A 233 17.05 14.33 9.67
CA GLU A 233 18.13 13.56 10.30
C GLU A 233 17.66 12.28 11.00
N GLU A 234 16.44 12.28 11.55
CA GLU A 234 15.82 11.07 12.12
C GLU A 234 15.37 10.04 11.07
N CYS A 235 15.23 10.44 9.79
CA CYS A 235 14.60 9.61 8.76
C CYS A 235 15.55 9.20 7.62
N VAL A 236 16.62 9.93 7.32
CA VAL A 236 17.62 9.57 6.30
C VAL A 236 18.72 8.67 6.88
N LYS A 237 19.16 7.65 6.12
CA LYS A 237 20.18 6.67 6.54
C LYS A 237 21.31 6.54 5.52
N PHE A 238 22.51 6.98 5.89
CA PHE A 238 23.67 6.95 5.00
C PHE A 238 24.31 5.55 4.88
N GLY A 239 24.89 5.27 3.71
CA GLY A 239 25.37 3.95 3.30
C GLY A 239 24.26 2.91 3.05
N GLN A 240 23.01 3.33 2.86
CA GLN A 240 21.83 2.46 2.80
C GLN A 240 20.83 2.89 1.72
N TRP A 241 20.01 1.93 1.28
CA TRP A 241 18.79 2.21 0.52
C TRP A 241 17.76 2.84 1.45
N ASN A 242 17.14 3.94 1.00
CA ASN A 242 16.13 4.69 1.73
C ASN A 242 14.82 4.66 0.94
N HIS A 243 13.72 4.37 1.62
CA HIS A 243 12.39 4.28 1.01
C HIS A 243 11.69 5.63 1.02
N PHE A 244 11.30 6.10 -0.15
CA PHE A 244 10.57 7.35 -0.36
C PHE A 244 9.14 7.03 -0.76
N ALA A 245 8.17 7.76 -0.22
CA ALA A 245 6.77 7.55 -0.53
C ALA A 245 6.01 8.87 -0.67
N ILE A 246 5.05 8.90 -1.57
CA ILE A 246 4.09 9.98 -1.77
C ILE A 246 2.69 9.39 -1.65
N SER A 247 1.82 10.09 -0.94
CA SER A 247 0.38 9.81 -0.90
C SER A 247 -0.36 11.05 -1.40
N PHE A 248 -1.03 10.93 -2.55
CA PHE A 248 -1.90 11.97 -3.10
C PHE A 248 -3.35 11.52 -3.07
N ASN A 249 -4.23 12.40 -2.58
CA ASN A 249 -5.67 12.13 -2.53
C ASN A 249 -6.46 13.39 -2.92
N LYS A 250 -6.83 13.48 -4.20
CA LYS A 250 -7.63 14.52 -4.91
C LYS A 250 -7.09 15.95 -4.89
N ARG A 251 -6.50 16.38 -3.79
CA ARG A 251 -5.92 17.71 -3.56
C ARG A 251 -4.85 17.73 -2.46
N ALA A 252 -4.81 16.76 -1.53
CA ALA A 252 -3.77 16.76 -0.51
C ALA A 252 -2.61 15.87 -0.94
N PHE A 253 -1.41 16.31 -0.58
CA PHE A 253 -0.14 15.71 -0.96
C PHE A 253 0.70 15.52 0.30
N LYS A 254 1.08 14.28 0.58
CA LYS A 254 1.99 13.91 1.67
C LYS A 254 3.24 13.25 1.10
N TYR A 255 4.41 13.58 1.62
CA TYR A 255 5.70 12.98 1.25
C TYR A 255 6.38 12.41 2.49
N TYR A 256 7.01 11.26 2.34
CA TYR A 256 7.59 10.46 3.41
C TYR A 256 8.98 9.95 3.04
N ILE A 257 9.84 9.82 4.06
CA ILE A 257 11.18 9.22 3.99
C ILE A 257 11.26 8.17 5.10
N ASN A 258 11.57 6.92 4.74
CA ASN A 258 11.57 5.74 5.63
C ASN A 258 10.32 5.64 6.54
N GLY A 259 9.16 6.03 6.01
CA GLY A 259 7.87 6.04 6.72
C GLY A 259 7.59 7.29 7.57
N GLN A 260 8.57 8.18 7.79
CA GLN A 260 8.34 9.47 8.44
C GLN A 260 7.87 10.52 7.44
N ARG A 261 6.78 11.22 7.74
CA ARG A 261 6.15 12.26 6.91
C ARG A 261 6.86 13.59 7.07
N VAL A 262 7.45 14.08 5.98
CA VAL A 262 8.21 15.34 5.91
C VAL A 262 7.45 16.46 5.18
N ILE A 263 6.42 16.14 4.37
CA ILE A 263 5.51 17.14 3.77
C ILE A 263 4.05 16.71 4.00
N ASN A 264 3.16 17.67 4.26
CA ASN A 264 1.72 17.47 4.43
C ASN A 264 0.91 18.69 3.93
N LEU A 265 0.65 18.78 2.61
CA LEU A 265 -0.05 19.90 1.99
C LEU A 265 -1.55 19.58 1.82
N PRO A 266 -2.49 20.44 2.26
CA PRO A 266 -3.93 20.10 2.28
C PRO A 266 -4.70 20.44 0.99
N ASN A 267 -4.12 21.21 0.06
CA ASN A 267 -4.75 21.65 -1.18
C ASN A 267 -3.74 22.14 -2.25
N VAL A 268 -3.26 21.23 -3.08
CA VAL A 268 -2.47 21.47 -4.30
C VAL A 268 -3.26 21.04 -5.55
N ALA A 269 -2.83 21.50 -6.73
CA ALA A 269 -3.41 21.08 -8.01
C ALA A 269 -3.11 19.59 -8.29
N ALA A 270 -4.03 18.89 -8.96
CA ALA A 270 -3.96 17.45 -9.18
C ALA A 270 -3.14 17.09 -10.44
N PRO A 271 -2.02 16.34 -10.33
CA PRO A 271 -1.19 15.98 -11.47
C PRO A 271 -1.72 14.77 -12.24
N SER A 272 -1.42 14.73 -13.54
CA SER A 272 -1.73 13.63 -14.46
C SER A 272 -0.51 12.74 -14.74
N ARG A 273 0.72 13.26 -14.55
CA ARG A 273 2.00 12.53 -14.73
C ARG A 273 3.08 13.05 -13.78
N PHE A 274 4.19 12.32 -13.68
CA PHE A 274 5.39 12.75 -12.94
C PHE A 274 6.67 12.40 -13.71
N GLU A 275 7.77 13.09 -13.44
CA GLU A 275 9.09 12.78 -13.99
C GLU A 275 10.14 12.81 -12.88
N PHE A 276 11.01 11.80 -12.85
CA PHE A 276 12.24 11.84 -12.07
C PHE A 276 13.31 12.62 -12.83
N HIS A 277 14.08 13.44 -12.13
CA HIS A 277 15.24 14.14 -12.68
C HIS A 277 16.45 13.90 -11.77
N VAL A 278 17.43 13.18 -12.29
CA VAL A 278 18.71 12.85 -11.62
C VAL A 278 19.80 13.71 -12.25
N GLN A 279 20.51 14.52 -11.47
CA GLN A 279 21.24 15.69 -11.99
C GLN A 279 22.51 15.40 -12.81
N ASP A 280 23.17 14.26 -12.62
CA ASP A 280 24.35 13.84 -13.38
C ASP A 280 24.62 12.34 -13.18
N GLY A 281 25.67 11.82 -13.82
CA GLY A 281 26.09 10.42 -13.77
C GLY A 281 27.21 10.07 -12.78
N TYR A 282 27.35 10.77 -11.65
CA TYR A 282 28.17 10.24 -10.56
C TYR A 282 27.53 8.98 -9.93
N PRO A 283 28.32 8.04 -9.36
CA PRO A 283 27.80 6.83 -8.75
C PRO A 283 26.71 7.06 -7.70
N TYR A 284 25.93 6.00 -7.42
CA TYR A 284 24.79 5.98 -6.47
C TYR A 284 23.54 6.77 -6.92
N ARG A 285 23.62 7.56 -7.99
CA ARG A 285 22.56 8.44 -8.46
C ARG A 285 21.50 7.75 -9.31
N GLY A 286 20.32 7.54 -8.73
CA GLY A 286 19.20 6.96 -9.47
C GLY A 286 18.03 6.57 -8.58
N VAL A 287 17.11 5.79 -9.15
CA VAL A 287 15.93 5.24 -8.44
C VAL A 287 15.90 3.72 -8.55
N GLY A 288 15.77 3.05 -7.41
CA GLY A 288 15.52 1.61 -7.29
C GLY A 288 14.07 1.35 -6.88
N HIS A 289 13.59 0.12 -7.13
CA HIS A 289 12.26 -0.39 -6.76
C HIS A 289 11.12 0.64 -6.73
N VAL A 290 10.60 1.01 -7.90
CA VAL A 290 9.51 1.99 -8.03
C VAL A 290 8.16 1.29 -8.08
N ILE A 291 7.18 1.78 -7.31
CA ILE A 291 5.80 1.29 -7.27
C ILE A 291 4.85 2.49 -7.42
N LEU A 292 3.97 2.47 -8.42
CA LEU A 292 2.81 3.35 -8.50
C LEU A 292 1.54 2.53 -8.25
N ALA A 293 0.71 2.95 -7.31
CA ALA A 293 -0.54 2.28 -6.97
C ALA A 293 -1.72 3.26 -6.89
N LYS A 294 -2.92 2.79 -7.24
CA LYS A 294 -4.18 3.51 -7.13
C LYS A 294 -4.81 3.32 -5.75
N GLY A 295 -5.35 4.39 -5.19
CA GLY A 295 -5.81 4.46 -3.81
C GLY A 295 -4.72 5.00 -2.87
N ALA A 296 -5.15 5.49 -1.70
CA ALA A 296 -4.34 6.03 -0.62
C ALA A 296 -5.24 6.16 0.63
N VAL A 297 -4.66 6.48 1.79
CA VAL A 297 -5.43 6.82 3.00
C VAL A 297 -6.41 7.97 2.72
N GLU A 298 -7.62 7.90 3.29
CA GLU A 298 -8.62 8.96 3.14
C GLU A 298 -8.14 10.29 3.74
N LEU A 299 -8.44 11.39 3.04
CA LEU A 299 -7.99 12.74 3.36
C LEU A 299 -8.19 13.14 4.84
N TYR A 300 -9.35 12.82 5.39
CA TYR A 300 -9.72 13.13 6.77
C TYR A 300 -10.68 12.07 7.31
N GLN A 301 -10.14 11.08 8.03
CA GLN A 301 -10.89 10.55 9.17
C GLN A 301 -10.80 11.58 10.29
N ARG A 302 -11.65 12.60 10.24
CA ARG A 302 -11.95 13.37 11.45
C ARG A 302 -12.62 12.41 12.43
N GLN A 303 -12.40 12.61 13.73
CA GLN A 303 -13.38 12.20 14.74
C GLN A 303 -14.57 13.17 14.70
N THR A 304 -15.23 13.27 13.54
CA THR A 304 -16.52 13.95 13.42
C THR A 304 -17.61 13.08 14.04
N THR A 305 -18.73 13.71 14.38
CA THR A 305 -20.02 13.06 14.60
C THR A 305 -20.64 12.52 13.30
N ASP A 306 -19.82 12.25 12.27
CA ASP A 306 -20.22 11.55 11.07
C ASP A 306 -20.36 10.07 11.40
N LEU A 307 -21.47 9.47 10.98
CA LEU A 307 -21.69 8.04 11.11
C LEU A 307 -20.63 7.32 10.26
N SER A 308 -19.82 6.44 10.88
CA SER A 308 -18.90 5.53 10.17
C SER A 308 -19.65 4.71 9.10
N ALA A 309 -18.95 4.09 8.16
CA ALA A 309 -19.59 3.29 7.10
C ALA A 309 -20.59 2.24 7.64
N VAL A 310 -20.28 1.63 8.79
CA VAL A 310 -21.17 0.73 9.53
C VAL A 310 -22.38 1.48 10.11
N GLU A 311 -22.15 2.58 10.82
CA GLU A 311 -23.23 3.40 11.40
C GLU A 311 -24.18 3.96 10.34
N LYS A 312 -23.65 4.42 9.21
CA LYS A 312 -24.43 4.95 8.09
C LYS A 312 -25.27 3.86 7.43
N ALA A 313 -24.65 2.73 7.04
CA ALA A 313 -25.38 1.65 6.37
C ALA A 313 -26.53 1.09 7.23
N ILE A 314 -26.29 0.93 8.53
CA ILE A 314 -27.30 0.44 9.48
C ILE A 314 -28.39 1.50 9.72
N ALA A 315 -28.06 2.79 9.73
CA ALA A 315 -29.05 3.87 9.85
C ALA A 315 -29.92 4.02 8.59
N GLU A 316 -29.34 3.89 7.39
CA GLU A 316 -30.03 4.07 6.12
C GLU A 316 -30.82 2.83 5.66
N THR A 317 -30.34 1.62 5.97
CA THR A 317 -30.89 0.37 5.41
C THR A 317 -31.23 -0.72 6.43
N GLY A 318 -30.92 -0.50 7.72
CA GLY A 318 -31.03 -1.53 8.75
C GLY A 318 -29.97 -2.63 8.68
N LYS A 319 -29.06 -2.61 7.69
CA LYS A 319 -27.99 -3.60 7.56
C LYS A 319 -26.65 -3.01 7.13
N PHE A 320 -25.57 -3.73 7.42
CA PHE A 320 -24.23 -3.50 6.87
C PHE A 320 -23.78 -4.75 6.10
N VAL A 321 -23.09 -4.58 4.98
CA VAL A 321 -22.66 -5.68 4.10
C VAL A 321 -21.19 -5.48 3.75
N THR A 322 -20.37 -6.51 3.93
CA THR A 322 -18.92 -6.40 3.68
C THR A 322 -18.31 -7.67 3.10
N ASN A 323 -17.32 -7.48 2.22
CA ASN A 323 -16.42 -8.51 1.70
C ASN A 323 -15.03 -8.46 2.39
N ASN A 324 -14.79 -7.50 3.30
CA ASN A 324 -13.51 -7.30 3.98
C ASN A 324 -13.29 -8.25 5.17
N ILE A 325 -14.30 -9.03 5.55
CA ILE A 325 -14.17 -10.09 6.55
C ILE A 325 -13.70 -11.35 5.81
N LEU A 326 -12.40 -11.62 5.93
CA LEU A 326 -11.68 -12.65 5.18
C LEU A 326 -11.51 -13.92 6.00
N PHE A 327 -11.55 -15.06 5.32
CA PHE A 327 -11.39 -16.36 5.93
C PHE A 327 -10.30 -17.16 5.21
N GLU A 328 -9.68 -18.09 5.93
CA GLU A 328 -8.81 -19.08 5.30
C GLU A 328 -9.58 -19.96 4.29
N THR A 329 -8.87 -20.37 3.23
CA THR A 329 -9.46 -21.09 2.10
C THR A 329 -10.13 -22.38 2.55
N GLY A 330 -11.44 -22.50 2.27
CA GLY A 330 -12.27 -23.63 2.69
C GLY A 330 -12.57 -23.72 4.20
N LYS A 331 -12.18 -22.73 5.00
CA LYS A 331 -12.32 -22.72 6.47
C LYS A 331 -13.17 -21.55 6.98
N ALA A 332 -13.51 -21.61 8.27
CA ALA A 332 -14.10 -20.51 9.04
C ALA A 332 -13.09 -19.75 9.94
N THR A 333 -11.81 -20.07 9.85
CA THR A 333 -10.73 -19.30 10.50
C THR A 333 -10.66 -17.91 9.87
N LEU A 334 -10.88 -16.86 10.67
CA LEU A 334 -10.72 -15.46 10.25
C LEU A 334 -9.24 -15.14 9.97
N LYS A 335 -8.97 -14.37 8.91
CA LYS A 335 -7.63 -13.80 8.67
C LYS A 335 -7.44 -12.50 9.48
N PRO A 336 -6.21 -12.13 9.90
CA PRO A 336 -5.97 -10.94 10.74
C PRO A 336 -6.52 -9.62 10.19
N GLU A 337 -6.50 -9.44 8.88
CA GLU A 337 -6.98 -8.23 8.17
C GLU A 337 -8.47 -7.97 8.45
N SER A 338 -9.24 -9.03 8.67
CA SER A 338 -10.67 -8.95 9.01
C SER A 338 -10.95 -8.19 10.29
N MET A 339 -9.98 -8.12 11.21
CA MET A 339 -10.17 -7.52 12.52
C MET A 339 -10.40 -6.01 12.45
N GLU A 340 -9.90 -5.31 11.42
CA GLU A 340 -10.22 -3.90 11.23
C GLU A 340 -11.72 -3.70 10.97
N GLU A 341 -12.33 -4.54 10.12
CA GLU A 341 -13.75 -4.45 9.79
C GLU A 341 -14.64 -4.92 10.95
N ILE A 342 -14.23 -5.98 11.66
CA ILE A 342 -14.93 -6.48 12.85
C ILE A 342 -14.86 -5.45 13.99
N GLN A 343 -13.75 -4.72 14.14
CA GLN A 343 -13.62 -3.64 15.12
C GLN A 343 -14.59 -2.49 14.83
N LYS A 344 -14.74 -2.04 13.57
CA LYS A 344 -15.75 -1.01 13.20
C LYS A 344 -17.17 -1.43 13.60
N VAL A 345 -17.50 -2.71 13.47
CA VAL A 345 -18.79 -3.28 13.89
C VAL A 345 -18.91 -3.36 15.42
N ALA A 346 -17.86 -3.78 16.13
CA ALA A 346 -17.83 -3.78 17.60
C ALA A 346 -18.01 -2.36 18.17
N ASP A 347 -17.45 -1.35 17.51
CA ASP A 347 -17.55 0.05 17.95
C ASP A 347 -18.92 0.67 17.59
N TYR A 348 -19.56 0.26 16.50
CA TYR A 348 -21.00 0.52 16.30
C TYR A 348 -21.80 -0.03 17.49
N MET A 349 -21.58 -1.30 17.83
CA MET A 349 -22.33 -2.00 18.88
C MET A 349 -22.15 -1.29 20.22
N LYS A 350 -20.92 -1.01 20.66
CA LYS A 350 -20.64 -0.31 21.92
C LYS A 350 -21.32 1.07 22.03
N LYS A 351 -21.45 1.81 20.92
CA LYS A 351 -22.22 3.07 20.86
C LYS A 351 -23.75 2.87 20.93
N ASN A 352 -24.24 1.68 20.57
CA ASN A 352 -25.66 1.34 20.43
C ASN A 352 -26.05 0.12 21.32
N PRO A 353 -25.94 0.20 22.66
CA PRO A 353 -26.09 -0.93 23.60
C PRO A 353 -27.43 -1.69 23.54
N THR A 354 -28.45 -1.15 22.88
CA THR A 354 -29.78 -1.77 22.72
C THR A 354 -29.99 -2.44 21.36
N ALA A 355 -29.06 -2.30 20.41
CA ALA A 355 -29.20 -2.83 19.05
C ALA A 355 -28.87 -4.33 18.99
N ARG A 356 -29.81 -5.13 18.49
CA ARG A 356 -29.67 -6.57 18.27
C ARG A 356 -29.20 -6.84 16.84
N PHE A 357 -28.39 -7.89 16.65
CA PHE A 357 -27.82 -8.20 15.33
C PHE A 357 -27.86 -9.68 14.96
N GLU A 358 -28.24 -9.93 13.72
CA GLU A 358 -28.08 -11.21 13.04
C GLU A 358 -26.92 -11.10 12.05
N VAL A 359 -25.86 -11.88 12.28
CA VAL A 359 -24.68 -12.00 11.43
C VAL A 359 -24.95 -13.12 10.43
N GLN A 360 -25.03 -12.77 9.15
CA GLN A 360 -25.31 -13.71 8.06
C GLN A 360 -24.04 -13.98 7.25
N GLY A 361 -23.63 -15.24 7.16
CA GLY A 361 -22.51 -15.68 6.32
C GLY A 361 -23.01 -16.21 4.98
N HIS A 362 -22.35 -15.85 3.88
CA HIS A 362 -22.66 -16.32 2.53
C HIS A 362 -21.42 -16.89 1.81
N THR A 363 -21.64 -17.80 0.86
CA THR A 363 -20.61 -18.30 -0.06
C THR A 363 -20.89 -17.87 -1.50
N ASP A 364 -19.92 -18.12 -2.39
CA ASP A 364 -20.23 -18.29 -3.81
C ASP A 364 -20.76 -19.71 -4.09
N ASN A 365 -21.03 -20.02 -5.37
CA ASN A 365 -21.56 -21.32 -5.79
C ASN A 365 -20.52 -22.44 -5.98
N GLN A 366 -19.25 -22.25 -5.59
CA GLN A 366 -18.26 -23.32 -5.73
C GLN A 366 -18.47 -24.35 -4.61
N GLY A 367 -18.49 -25.63 -4.98
CA GLY A 367 -18.86 -26.72 -4.08
C GLY A 367 -20.35 -27.08 -4.18
N SER A 368 -20.90 -27.62 -3.09
CA SER A 368 -22.32 -28.00 -2.98
C SER A 368 -22.89 -27.47 -1.69
N ASP A 369 -24.22 -27.35 -1.58
CA ASP A 369 -24.91 -26.84 -0.40
C ASP A 369 -24.49 -27.60 0.89
N LYS A 370 -24.27 -28.92 0.80
CA LYS A 370 -23.71 -29.76 1.88
C LYS A 370 -22.34 -29.32 2.43
N ILE A 371 -21.62 -28.46 1.70
CA ILE A 371 -20.35 -27.84 2.10
C ILE A 371 -20.58 -26.36 2.43
N ASN A 372 -21.32 -25.65 1.57
CA ASN A 372 -21.51 -24.20 1.66
C ASN A 372 -22.40 -23.79 2.84
N ASP A 373 -23.45 -24.54 3.16
CA ASP A 373 -24.34 -24.26 4.28
C ASP A 373 -23.59 -24.31 5.62
N PRO A 374 -22.93 -25.43 6.01
CA PRO A 374 -22.17 -25.47 7.26
C PRO A 374 -20.97 -24.52 7.26
N LEU A 375 -20.27 -24.32 6.13
CA LEU A 375 -19.18 -23.35 6.03
C LEU A 375 -19.67 -21.92 6.29
N SER A 376 -20.84 -21.56 5.74
CA SER A 376 -21.43 -20.23 5.92
C SER A 376 -21.89 -19.98 7.36
N GLN A 377 -22.46 -21.00 8.02
CA GLN A 377 -22.85 -20.96 9.43
C GLN A 377 -21.62 -20.80 10.33
N GLN A 378 -20.59 -21.63 10.15
CA GLN A 378 -19.34 -21.56 10.93
C GLN A 378 -18.62 -20.21 10.75
N ARG A 379 -18.69 -19.60 9.56
CA ARG A 379 -18.15 -18.26 9.30
C ARG A 379 -18.89 -17.16 10.06
N ALA A 380 -20.22 -17.23 10.11
CA ALA A 380 -21.01 -16.32 10.93
C ALA A 380 -20.72 -16.49 12.44
N GLU A 381 -20.56 -17.74 12.90
CA GLU A 381 -20.19 -18.07 14.29
C GLU A 381 -18.80 -17.54 14.66
N ALA A 382 -17.82 -17.67 13.76
CA ALA A 382 -16.47 -17.13 13.96
C ALA A 382 -16.47 -15.60 14.11
N VAL A 383 -17.30 -14.89 13.34
CA VAL A 383 -17.48 -13.42 13.44
C VAL A 383 -18.19 -13.04 14.73
N VAL A 384 -19.24 -13.74 15.14
CA VAL A 384 -19.90 -13.52 16.43
C VAL A 384 -18.89 -13.70 17.59
N LYS A 385 -18.12 -14.78 17.58
CA LYS A 385 -17.08 -15.05 18.58
C LYS A 385 -15.98 -14.00 18.61
N ALA A 386 -15.62 -13.42 17.46
CA ALA A 386 -14.68 -12.30 17.39
C ALA A 386 -15.25 -11.02 18.01
N LEU A 387 -16.53 -10.71 17.77
CA LEU A 387 -17.24 -9.59 18.40
C LEU A 387 -17.37 -9.78 19.92
N GLU A 388 -17.74 -10.99 20.38
CA GLU A 388 -17.74 -11.36 21.81
C GLU A 388 -16.36 -11.11 22.45
N GLY A 389 -15.27 -11.54 21.78
CA GLY A 389 -13.90 -11.29 22.21
C GLY A 389 -13.47 -9.81 22.25
N LEU A 390 -14.21 -8.92 21.55
CA LEU A 390 -14.04 -7.47 21.62
C LEU A 390 -14.96 -6.80 22.67
N GLY A 391 -15.72 -7.56 23.45
CA GLY A 391 -16.66 -7.06 24.46
C GLY A 391 -18.05 -6.73 23.91
N CYS A 392 -18.54 -7.50 22.94
CA CYS A 392 -19.90 -7.42 22.42
C CYS A 392 -20.77 -8.64 22.79
N ASP A 393 -20.43 -9.34 23.87
CA ASP A 393 -21.15 -10.49 24.44
C ASP A 393 -22.58 -10.15 24.92
N GLY A 394 -22.80 -8.93 25.43
CA GLY A 394 -24.14 -8.48 25.86
C GLY A 394 -25.17 -8.24 24.73
N PHE A 395 -24.78 -8.31 23.45
CA PHE A 395 -25.53 -7.70 22.34
C PHE A 395 -26.60 -8.57 21.67
N ASN A 396 -26.89 -9.76 22.23
CA ASN A 396 -27.86 -10.70 21.65
C ASN A 396 -27.55 -11.02 20.17
N LEU A 397 -26.28 -11.33 19.87
CA LEU A 397 -25.81 -11.66 18.53
C LEU A 397 -26.35 -13.03 18.09
N ARG A 398 -26.70 -13.16 16.81
CA ARG A 398 -27.15 -14.44 16.22
C ARG A 398 -26.39 -14.74 14.93
N ALA A 399 -25.66 -15.86 14.88
CA ALA A 399 -25.04 -16.36 13.66
C ALA A 399 -26.04 -17.16 12.80
N VAL A 400 -26.07 -16.90 11.49
CA VAL A 400 -26.91 -17.61 10.51
C VAL A 400 -26.12 -17.86 9.22
N GLY A 401 -26.03 -19.13 8.80
CA GLY A 401 -25.55 -19.51 7.48
C GLY A 401 -26.62 -19.34 6.40
N LYS A 402 -26.22 -18.82 5.24
CA LYS A 402 -27.06 -18.64 4.05
C LYS A 402 -26.59 -19.44 2.82
N GLY A 403 -25.47 -20.16 2.95
CA GLY A 403 -24.85 -20.94 1.89
C GLY A 403 -24.66 -20.14 0.60
N SER A 404 -24.91 -20.80 -0.52
CA SER A 404 -24.91 -20.23 -1.87
C SER A 404 -26.27 -19.64 -2.30
N HIS A 405 -27.30 -19.68 -1.45
CA HIS A 405 -28.70 -19.49 -1.84
C HIS A 405 -29.11 -18.04 -2.10
N GLU A 406 -28.38 -17.07 -1.54
CA GLU A 406 -28.69 -15.63 -1.66
C GLU A 406 -27.52 -14.85 -2.32
N PRO A 407 -27.30 -15.05 -3.64
CA PRO A 407 -26.28 -14.32 -4.40
C PRO A 407 -26.70 -12.88 -4.71
N VAL A 408 -25.72 -11.98 -4.71
CA VAL A 408 -25.86 -10.54 -5.05
C VAL A 408 -25.17 -10.18 -6.38
N ALA A 409 -24.45 -11.13 -7.00
CA ALA A 409 -23.79 -10.98 -8.30
C ALA A 409 -23.72 -12.32 -9.06
N ASP A 410 -23.44 -12.28 -10.37
CA ASP A 410 -23.35 -13.50 -11.20
C ASP A 410 -22.15 -14.37 -10.78
N ASN A 411 -22.45 -15.57 -10.28
CA ASN A 411 -21.46 -16.57 -9.88
C ASN A 411 -20.57 -17.09 -11.02
N LYS A 412 -20.82 -16.73 -12.29
CA LYS A 412 -19.97 -17.11 -13.43
C LYS A 412 -18.63 -16.39 -13.46
N THR A 413 -18.52 -15.16 -12.95
CA THR A 413 -17.27 -14.38 -12.93
C THR A 413 -16.63 -14.39 -11.54
N ASP A 414 -15.31 -14.19 -11.46
CA ASP A 414 -14.60 -14.18 -10.17
C ASP A 414 -14.93 -12.97 -9.31
N GLU A 415 -15.25 -11.83 -9.91
CA GLU A 415 -15.72 -10.63 -9.22
C GLU A 415 -17.12 -10.86 -8.63
N GLY A 416 -17.98 -11.60 -9.34
CA GLY A 416 -19.30 -11.96 -8.86
C GLY A 416 -19.25 -13.00 -7.74
N ARG A 417 -18.39 -14.03 -7.88
CA ARG A 417 -18.07 -14.97 -6.78
C ARG A 417 -17.51 -14.22 -5.56
N ALA A 418 -16.56 -13.31 -5.75
CA ALA A 418 -15.99 -12.50 -4.68
C ALA A 418 -17.04 -11.66 -3.94
N LYS A 419 -17.97 -11.01 -4.67
CA LYS A 419 -19.10 -10.29 -4.06
C LYS A 419 -20.05 -11.21 -3.28
N ASN A 420 -20.28 -12.44 -3.74
CA ASN A 420 -21.15 -13.39 -3.07
C ASN A 420 -20.54 -13.94 -1.77
N ARG A 421 -19.21 -14.13 -1.72
CA ARG A 421 -18.45 -14.41 -0.48
C ARG A 421 -18.43 -13.18 0.43
N ARG A 422 -19.46 -13.01 1.27
CA ARG A 422 -19.67 -11.82 2.11
C ARG A 422 -20.22 -12.17 3.49
N VAL A 423 -20.16 -11.19 4.39
CA VAL A 423 -20.88 -11.18 5.66
C VAL A 423 -21.86 -10.00 5.66
N GLU A 424 -23.10 -10.24 6.09
CA GLU A 424 -24.09 -9.20 6.36
C GLU A 424 -24.39 -9.10 7.87
N PHE A 425 -24.56 -7.89 8.38
CA PHE A 425 -24.98 -7.60 9.75
C PHE A 425 -26.34 -6.93 9.70
N ILE A 426 -27.40 -7.66 10.06
CA ILE A 426 -28.78 -7.18 9.98
C ILE A 426 -29.27 -6.82 11.37
N LYS A 427 -29.66 -5.56 11.58
CA LYS A 427 -30.27 -5.06 12.82
C LYS A 427 -31.67 -5.67 13.00
N LYS A 428 -32.01 -6.03 14.24
CA LYS A 428 -33.29 -6.62 14.64
C LYS A 428 -33.97 -5.81 15.73
#